data_AF-A0A0F4ZI50-F1
#
_entry.id   AF-A0A0F4ZI50-F1
#
_cell.length_a   1.000
_cell.length_b   1.000
_cell.length_c   1.000
_cell.angle_alpha   90.00
_cell.angle_beta   90.00
_cell.angle_gamma   90.00
#
_symmetry.space_group_name_H-M   'P 1'
#
loop_
_entity.id
_entity.type
_entity.pdbx_description
1 polymer ?
#
loop_
_entity_poly.entity_id
_entity_poly.type
_entity_poly.pdbx_seq_one_letter_code
_entity_poly.pdbx_strand_id
1 'polypeptide(L)'
;MATRSAQAFRTTFRPSIAKSVPRTQPMGLRWGSANPAGQSKRNPKAVFIFRLLGFGFYTTFAVGFGALLTMATTMPASLMGLSFYTDKESLLRHKPADEAALEIEKRLDQIELVKKLRADPDATELRPHSQLPDKVREQNLTAKSLQGPALIPTVPVTFRSKGGMETTTIVYLGHDLCGHPGIIHGGLLATIMDEQAGFCCIPKMQHRMAVTAYLNVNYRSPAKANNFFVVKTKLERLDGRKAFVKTAIETLPADGSQGTVVADADALFIQPKWAKALSNITWHPSLKRDERETLRKQKGFTIWFTGLSASGKSTVATALEQHLLHLGLSAYRLDGDNVRFGLNKDLGFSEKDRNENIRRIGEVAKLFADAATIAITSFISPYRADRDSARAMHETAQSGDAALPFIEVFVQVPLEVAEQRDPKGLYKKARAGEIKEFTGISAPYEEPLKPEITIRTDLKSVEECVADIVTALRERQLIPEA
;
A
#
# COMPACT_ATOMS: atom_id res chain seq x y z
N MET A 1 -3.02 -49.99 -39.58
CA MET A 1 -3.00 -50.49 -38.20
C MET A 1 -3.32 -49.32 -37.29
N ALA A 2 -4.58 -49.26 -36.82
CA ALA A 2 -4.95 -49.22 -35.39
C ALA A 2 -4.46 -47.93 -34.68
N THR A 3 -5.30 -47.01 -34.17
CA THR A 3 -6.63 -47.19 -33.58
C THR A 3 -7.44 -45.88 -33.51
N ARG A 4 -8.77 -46.03 -33.63
CA ARG A 4 -9.88 -45.12 -33.24
C ARG A 4 -9.65 -44.55 -31.81
N SER A 5 -10.18 -43.41 -31.37
CA SER A 5 -11.58 -42.96 -31.37
C SER A 5 -11.72 -41.57 -30.72
N ALA A 6 -12.56 -40.68 -31.27
CA ALA A 6 -13.37 -39.74 -30.49
C ALA A 6 -14.47 -39.10 -31.38
N GLN A 7 -15.63 -39.75 -31.45
CA GLN A 7 -16.92 -39.12 -31.77
C GLN A 7 -17.39 -38.39 -30.51
N ALA A 8 -17.56 -37.07 -30.54
CA ALA A 8 -18.78 -36.35 -30.91
C ALA A 8 -19.92 -36.51 -29.88
N PHE A 9 -20.21 -35.45 -29.13
CA PHE A 9 -21.58 -35.13 -28.69
C PHE A 9 -21.76 -33.61 -28.65
N ARG A 10 -22.47 -33.10 -29.66
CA ARG A 10 -23.14 -31.80 -29.69
C ARG A 10 -24.43 -31.94 -28.90
N THR A 11 -24.72 -31.00 -28.00
CA THR A 11 -26.09 -30.75 -27.52
C THR A 11 -26.41 -29.26 -27.58
N THR A 12 -27.53 -29.02 -28.24
CA THR A 12 -28.26 -27.79 -28.55
C THR A 12 -28.85 -27.10 -27.32
N PHE A 13 -28.80 -25.77 -27.27
CA PHE A 13 -29.70 -24.96 -26.44
C PHE A 13 -30.42 -23.90 -27.30
N ARG A 14 -31.75 -23.95 -27.29
CA ARG A 14 -32.66 -22.95 -27.89
C ARG A 14 -32.86 -21.77 -26.93
N PRO A 15 -33.13 -20.54 -27.42
CA PRO A 15 -33.63 -19.44 -26.59
C PRO A 15 -35.17 -19.41 -26.59
N SER A 16 -35.77 -19.15 -25.43
CA SER A 16 -37.22 -18.97 -25.27
C SER A 16 -37.53 -17.74 -24.41
N ILE A 17 -38.02 -16.69 -25.09
CA ILE A 17 -39.14 -15.80 -24.74
C ILE A 17 -39.10 -15.12 -23.35
N ALA A 18 -38.75 -13.83 -23.37
CA ALA A 18 -39.04 -12.88 -22.29
C ALA A 18 -40.46 -12.30 -22.47
N LYS A 19 -41.30 -12.42 -21.43
CA LYS A 19 -42.61 -11.76 -21.33
C LYS A 19 -42.47 -10.38 -20.68
N SER A 20 -43.24 -9.45 -21.23
CA SER A 20 -43.46 -8.06 -20.82
C SER A 20 -44.09 -7.91 -19.42
N VAL A 21 -43.62 -6.92 -18.66
CA VAL A 21 -44.32 -6.38 -17.46
C VAL A 21 -44.43 -4.85 -17.59
N PRO A 22 -45.58 -4.22 -17.26
CA PRO A 22 -45.87 -2.81 -17.61
C PRO A 22 -45.32 -1.80 -16.59
N ARG A 23 -45.07 -0.58 -17.09
CA ARG A 23 -44.71 0.63 -16.32
C ARG A 23 -45.90 1.12 -15.48
N THR A 24 -45.69 1.28 -14.18
CA THR A 24 -46.59 2.03 -13.28
C THR A 24 -46.03 3.43 -12.99
N GLN A 25 -46.82 4.46 -13.26
CA GLN A 25 -46.58 5.87 -12.89
C GLN A 25 -46.72 6.05 -11.36
N PRO A 26 -45.97 6.97 -10.72
CA PRO A 26 -46.26 7.34 -9.34
C PRO A 26 -47.35 8.42 -9.27
N MET A 27 -48.43 8.05 -8.57
CA MET A 27 -49.51 8.90 -8.08
C MET A 27 -48.97 10.03 -7.19
N GLY A 28 -49.43 11.26 -7.45
CA GLY A 28 -49.20 12.40 -6.57
C GLY A 28 -50.07 12.30 -5.31
N LEU A 29 -49.45 12.46 -4.14
CA LEU A 29 -50.17 12.75 -2.90
C LEU A 29 -49.80 14.17 -2.43
N ARG A 30 -50.81 15.04 -2.46
CA ARG A 30 -50.85 16.34 -1.77
C ARG A 30 -50.90 16.09 -0.26
N TRP A 31 -49.98 16.70 0.49
CA TRP A 31 -50.14 16.91 1.92
C TRP A 31 -50.42 18.39 2.17
N GLY A 32 -51.59 18.67 2.76
CA GLY A 32 -52.00 19.99 3.19
C GLY A 32 -51.16 20.46 4.39
N SER A 33 -50.57 21.65 4.28
CA SER A 33 -49.86 22.31 5.36
C SER A 33 -50.84 23.14 6.19
N ALA A 34 -51.07 22.73 7.43
CA ALA A 34 -51.60 23.59 8.47
C ALA A 34 -50.57 24.67 8.83
N ASN A 35 -51.04 25.90 8.98
CA ASN A 35 -50.28 27.06 9.43
C ASN A 35 -50.16 27.03 10.96
N PRO A 36 -49.04 27.47 11.54
CA PRO A 36 -49.16 28.38 12.66
C PRO A 36 -48.28 29.62 12.49
N ALA A 37 -48.93 30.75 12.75
CA ALA A 37 -48.39 32.10 12.75
C ALA A 37 -47.31 32.30 13.81
N GLY A 38 -46.30 33.11 13.47
CA GLY A 38 -45.32 33.63 14.41
C GLY A 38 -44.02 34.09 13.75
N GLN A 39 -44.05 35.14 12.93
CA GLN A 39 -42.82 35.78 12.46
C GLN A 39 -42.83 37.28 12.73
N SER A 40 -41.82 37.72 13.49
CA SER A 40 -41.47 39.12 13.70
C SER A 40 -40.92 39.73 12.40
N LYS A 41 -41.31 40.98 12.12
CA LYS A 41 -40.87 41.73 10.93
C LYS A 41 -39.35 41.98 11.00
N ARG A 42 -38.56 41.36 10.11
CA ARG A 42 -37.13 41.70 9.91
C ARG A 42 -36.98 42.91 8.98
N ASN A 43 -36.07 43.81 9.35
CA ASN A 43 -35.80 45.08 8.67
C ASN A 43 -35.09 44.87 7.30
N PRO A 44 -35.68 45.33 6.18
CA PRO A 44 -35.19 45.05 4.83
C PRO A 44 -33.82 45.69 4.50
N LYS A 45 -33.42 46.77 5.20
CA LYS A 45 -32.12 47.43 4.95
C LYS A 45 -30.92 46.63 5.45
N ALA A 46 -31.08 45.86 6.52
CA ALA A 46 -30.01 45.01 7.09
C ALA A 46 -29.70 43.77 6.21
N VAL A 47 -30.72 43.25 5.52
CA VAL A 47 -30.58 42.08 4.63
C VAL A 47 -29.84 42.44 3.33
N PHE A 48 -29.98 43.69 2.86
CA PHE A 48 -29.30 44.14 1.64
C PHE A 48 -27.80 44.36 1.84
N ILE A 49 -27.39 44.96 2.97
CA ILE A 49 -25.97 45.21 3.30
C ILE A 49 -25.20 43.89 3.52
N PHE A 50 -25.82 42.90 4.16
CA PHE A 50 -25.22 41.57 4.33
C PHE A 50 -25.05 40.80 3.01
N ARG A 51 -25.92 41.04 2.02
CA ARG A 51 -25.81 40.40 0.69
C ARG A 51 -24.69 41.00 -0.17
N LEU A 52 -24.43 42.31 -0.04
CA LEU A 52 -23.35 42.99 -0.77
C LEU A 52 -21.95 42.66 -0.22
N LEU A 53 -21.80 42.61 1.11
CA LEU A 53 -20.53 42.24 1.75
C LEU A 53 -20.21 40.74 1.58
N GLY A 54 -21.22 39.87 1.53
CA GLY A 54 -21.04 38.44 1.27
C GLY A 54 -20.58 38.13 -0.16
N PHE A 55 -21.03 38.91 -1.15
CA PHE A 55 -20.67 38.69 -2.56
C PHE A 55 -19.22 39.10 -2.86
N GLY A 56 -18.75 40.23 -2.33
CA GLY A 56 -17.37 40.69 -2.51
C GLY A 56 -16.32 39.81 -1.82
N PHE A 57 -16.68 39.19 -0.69
CA PHE A 57 -15.80 38.25 0.00
C PHE A 57 -15.68 36.92 -0.77
N TYR A 58 -16.78 36.42 -1.33
CA TYR A 58 -16.79 35.17 -2.10
C TYR A 58 -16.01 35.27 -3.42
N THR A 59 -16.08 36.39 -4.14
CA THR A 59 -15.35 36.56 -5.40
C THR A 59 -13.84 36.71 -5.18
N THR A 60 -13.43 37.42 -4.13
CA THR A 60 -12.01 37.63 -3.83
C THR A 60 -11.37 36.36 -3.25
N PHE A 61 -12.12 35.59 -2.44
CA PHE A 61 -11.67 34.29 -1.94
C PHE A 61 -11.65 33.22 -3.04
N ALA A 62 -12.62 33.19 -3.96
CA ALA A 62 -12.65 32.22 -5.06
C ALA A 62 -11.51 32.45 -6.08
N VAL A 63 -11.16 33.70 -6.38
CA VAL A 63 -10.05 34.02 -7.30
C VAL A 63 -8.69 33.86 -6.62
N GLY A 64 -8.56 34.25 -5.35
CA GLY A 64 -7.33 34.07 -4.57
C GLY A 64 -7.03 32.60 -4.24
N PHE A 65 -8.05 31.82 -3.86
CA PHE A 65 -7.93 30.38 -3.63
C PHE A 65 -7.77 29.60 -4.94
N GLY A 66 -8.39 30.06 -6.02
CA GLY A 66 -8.20 29.52 -7.37
C GLY A 66 -6.77 29.68 -7.86
N ALA A 67 -6.16 30.85 -7.67
CA ALA A 67 -4.75 31.12 -7.99
C ALA A 67 -3.77 30.35 -7.08
N LEU A 68 -4.10 30.21 -5.79
CA LEU A 68 -3.32 29.38 -4.86
C LEU A 68 -3.42 27.88 -5.21
N LEU A 69 -4.58 27.40 -5.68
CA LEU A 69 -4.76 26.03 -6.18
C LEU A 69 -4.00 25.78 -7.47
N THR A 70 -3.97 26.73 -8.42
CA THR A 70 -3.18 26.57 -9.64
C THR A 70 -1.68 26.61 -9.38
N MET A 71 -1.21 27.36 -8.35
CA MET A 71 0.20 27.30 -7.93
C MET A 71 0.52 26.06 -7.07
N ALA A 72 -0.44 25.51 -6.32
CA ALA A 72 -0.29 24.30 -5.51
C ALA A 72 -0.46 22.99 -6.31
N THR A 73 -1.04 23.03 -7.51
CA THR A 73 -1.19 21.87 -8.41
C THR A 73 0.02 21.60 -9.29
N THR A 74 1.09 22.40 -9.17
CA THR A 74 2.35 22.22 -9.90
C THR A 74 3.52 21.92 -8.96
N MET A 75 3.31 21.08 -7.95
CA MET A 75 4.43 20.49 -7.21
C MET A 75 4.83 19.17 -7.88
N PRO A 76 6.05 19.06 -8.44
CA PRO A 76 6.50 17.84 -9.11
C PRO A 76 6.58 16.69 -8.10
N ALA A 77 6.28 15.48 -8.57
CA ALA A 77 6.28 14.25 -7.77
C ALA A 77 7.64 13.99 -7.05
N SER A 78 8.71 14.70 -7.43
CA SER A 78 10.02 14.79 -6.75
C SER A 78 9.94 15.20 -5.29
N LEU A 79 8.93 15.98 -4.90
CA LEU A 79 8.73 16.39 -3.52
C LEU A 79 8.12 15.33 -2.59
N MET A 80 7.71 14.16 -3.11
CA MET A 80 6.95 13.15 -2.35
C MET A 80 7.67 11.80 -2.21
N GLY A 81 8.92 11.67 -2.67
CA GLY A 81 9.71 10.43 -2.54
C GLY A 81 9.09 9.20 -3.22
N LEU A 82 8.13 9.39 -4.12
CA LEU A 82 7.50 8.34 -4.93
C LEU A 82 7.71 8.56 -6.44
N SER A 83 8.21 9.74 -6.83
CA SER A 83 8.76 9.90 -8.17
C SER A 83 10.14 9.29 -8.27
N PHE A 84 10.42 8.76 -9.45
CA PHE A 84 11.78 8.50 -9.83
C PHE A 84 12.59 9.80 -9.82
N TYR A 85 13.79 9.77 -9.24
CA TYR A 85 14.73 10.88 -9.33
C TYR A 85 15.12 11.12 -10.79
N THR A 86 15.33 12.38 -11.15
CA THR A 86 15.77 12.77 -12.48
C THR A 86 17.11 12.13 -12.84
N ASP A 87 17.43 12.08 -14.14
CA ASP A 87 18.71 11.57 -14.63
C ASP A 87 19.90 12.23 -13.89
N LYS A 88 19.87 13.56 -13.70
CA LYS A 88 20.89 14.30 -12.96
C LYS A 88 20.94 13.98 -11.46
N GLU A 89 19.78 13.91 -10.79
CA GLU A 89 19.72 13.56 -9.36
C GLU A 89 20.23 12.14 -9.11
N SER A 90 19.99 11.22 -10.04
CA SER A 90 20.48 9.84 -9.93
C SER A 90 22.00 9.74 -9.87
N LEU A 91 22.71 10.62 -10.59
CA LEU A 91 24.17 10.72 -10.56
C LEU A 91 24.67 11.18 -9.19
N LEU A 92 24.03 12.21 -8.62
CA LEU A 92 24.40 12.75 -7.29
C LEU A 92 24.11 11.77 -6.15
N ARG A 93 23.07 10.94 -6.31
CA ARG A 93 22.67 9.93 -5.32
C ARG A 93 23.55 8.69 -5.35
N HIS A 94 24.16 8.39 -6.49
CA HIS A 94 25.01 7.20 -6.63
C HIS A 94 26.28 7.36 -5.81
N LYS A 95 26.51 6.41 -4.91
CA LYS A 95 27.73 6.31 -4.11
C LYS A 95 28.15 4.84 -4.08
N PRO A 96 29.42 4.52 -4.41
CA PRO A 96 29.93 3.17 -4.26
C PRO A 96 29.74 2.69 -2.82
N ALA A 97 29.21 1.47 -2.66
CA ALA A 97 28.84 0.96 -1.34
C ALA A 97 30.07 0.51 -0.51
N ASP A 98 31.12 0.05 -1.19
CA ASP A 98 32.34 -0.50 -0.59
C ASP A 98 33.55 -0.31 -1.53
N GLU A 99 34.71 -0.81 -1.10
CA GLU A 99 35.97 -0.70 -1.84
C GLU A 99 35.95 -1.46 -3.18
N ALA A 100 35.28 -2.63 -3.22
CA ALA A 100 35.14 -3.41 -4.45
C ALA A 100 34.29 -2.64 -5.48
N ALA A 101 33.16 -2.05 -5.05
CA ALA A 101 32.34 -1.18 -5.87
C ALA A 101 33.15 0.03 -6.41
N LEU A 102 33.97 0.64 -5.55
CA LEU A 102 34.82 1.77 -5.93
C LEU A 102 35.88 1.39 -6.98
N GLU A 103 36.47 0.19 -6.87
CA GLU A 103 37.41 -0.31 -7.88
C GLU A 103 36.74 -0.54 -9.23
N ILE A 104 35.53 -1.13 -9.23
CA ILE A 104 34.74 -1.32 -10.45
C ILE A 104 34.37 0.02 -11.09
N GLU A 105 34.01 1.04 -10.32
CA GLU A 105 33.75 2.40 -10.84
C GLU A 105 34.99 3.03 -11.47
N LYS A 106 36.17 2.91 -10.84
CA LYS A 106 37.42 3.39 -11.45
C LYS A 106 37.71 2.72 -12.79
N ARG A 107 37.47 1.41 -12.88
CA ARG A 107 37.61 0.65 -14.14
C ARG A 107 36.58 1.10 -15.18
N LEU A 108 35.33 1.32 -14.77
CA LEU A 108 34.24 1.82 -15.61
C LEU A 108 34.61 3.17 -16.25
N ASP A 109 35.16 4.10 -15.48
CA ASP A 109 35.57 5.43 -15.95
C ASP A 109 36.72 5.39 -16.97
N GLN A 110 37.51 4.30 -16.96
CA GLN A 110 38.61 4.11 -17.91
C GLN A 110 38.14 3.55 -19.27
N ILE A 111 36.91 3.04 -19.36
CA ILE A 111 36.38 2.45 -20.59
C ILE A 111 36.19 3.51 -21.68
N GLU A 112 36.79 3.29 -22.85
CA GLU A 112 36.73 4.23 -23.99
C GLU A 112 35.30 4.53 -24.46
N LEU A 113 34.42 3.53 -24.47
CA LEU A 113 33.00 3.74 -24.79
C LEU A 113 32.31 4.69 -23.79
N VAL A 114 32.59 4.54 -22.49
CA VAL A 114 32.03 5.42 -21.43
C VAL A 114 32.53 6.85 -21.61
N LYS A 115 33.84 7.03 -21.84
CA LYS A 115 34.41 8.37 -22.11
C LYS A 115 33.79 9.03 -23.35
N LYS A 116 33.62 8.27 -24.44
CA LYS A 116 32.98 8.76 -25.67
C LYS A 116 31.54 9.19 -25.43
N LEU A 117 30.75 8.38 -24.73
CA LEU A 117 29.35 8.68 -24.42
C LEU A 117 29.21 9.87 -23.45
N ARG A 118 30.15 10.08 -22.53
CA ARG A 118 30.19 11.28 -21.67
C ARG A 118 30.54 12.55 -22.41
N ALA A 119 31.31 12.44 -23.49
CA ALA A 119 31.68 13.56 -24.34
C ALA A 119 30.60 13.91 -25.39
N ASP A 120 29.64 13.02 -25.62
CA ASP A 120 28.56 13.22 -26.58
C ASP A 120 27.48 14.18 -26.02
N PRO A 121 27.28 15.37 -26.62
CA PRO A 121 26.29 16.34 -26.13
C PRO A 121 24.84 15.87 -26.32
N ASP A 122 24.60 14.87 -27.17
CA ASP A 122 23.27 14.30 -27.42
C ASP A 122 23.00 13.07 -26.51
N ALA A 123 23.95 12.70 -25.65
CA ALA A 123 23.78 11.65 -24.65
C ALA A 123 23.52 12.24 -23.26
N THR A 124 22.58 11.64 -22.52
CA THR A 124 22.31 11.97 -21.11
C THR A 124 22.72 10.78 -20.24
N GLU A 125 23.70 10.98 -19.35
CA GLU A 125 24.12 9.99 -18.36
C GLU A 125 23.14 9.92 -17.18
N LEU A 126 22.87 8.70 -16.70
CA LEU A 126 22.06 8.43 -15.51
C LEU A 126 22.49 7.12 -14.83
N ARG A 127 22.03 6.93 -13.59
CA ARG A 127 22.17 5.70 -12.79
C ARG A 127 20.78 5.11 -12.52
N PRO A 128 20.31 4.13 -13.30
CA PRO A 128 18.91 3.68 -13.31
C PRO A 128 18.41 3.24 -11.92
N HIS A 129 19.20 2.49 -11.15
CA HIS A 129 18.80 2.07 -9.80
C HIS A 129 18.75 3.24 -8.80
N SER A 130 19.57 4.27 -9.00
CA SER A 130 19.56 5.49 -8.18
C SER A 130 18.41 6.44 -8.52
N GLN A 131 17.70 6.18 -9.62
CA GLN A 131 16.41 6.83 -9.90
C GLN A 131 15.29 6.30 -9.02
N LEU A 132 15.41 5.08 -8.50
CA LEU A 132 14.38 4.49 -7.66
C LEU A 132 14.34 5.19 -6.28
N PRO A 133 13.15 5.51 -5.76
CA PRO A 133 13.00 5.83 -4.34
C PRO A 133 13.55 4.73 -3.44
N ASP A 134 14.08 5.10 -2.28
CA ASP A 134 14.78 4.16 -1.40
C ASP A 134 13.92 2.95 -1.00
N LYS A 135 12.64 3.17 -0.66
CA LYS A 135 11.69 2.09 -0.35
C LYS A 135 11.47 1.12 -1.50
N VAL A 136 11.44 1.62 -2.74
CA VAL A 136 11.25 0.78 -3.94
C VAL A 136 12.54 0.04 -4.25
N ARG A 137 13.68 0.73 -4.12
CA ARG A 137 15.02 0.16 -4.32
C ARG A 137 15.28 -1.01 -3.37
N GLU A 138 14.89 -0.89 -2.11
CA GLU A 138 15.07 -1.95 -1.09
C GLU A 138 14.34 -3.26 -1.42
N GLN A 139 13.24 -3.18 -2.18
CA GLN A 139 12.44 -4.35 -2.58
C GLN A 139 12.71 -4.80 -4.02
N ASN A 140 13.75 -4.24 -4.66
CA ASN A 140 14.05 -4.49 -6.07
C ASN A 140 15.14 -5.57 -6.23
N LEU A 141 14.90 -6.51 -7.14
CA LEU A 141 15.76 -7.66 -7.38
C LEU A 141 17.19 -7.27 -7.79
N THR A 142 17.33 -6.43 -8.81
CA THR A 142 18.62 -6.03 -9.42
C THR A 142 19.27 -4.85 -8.70
N ALA A 143 18.46 -3.97 -8.10
CA ALA A 143 18.94 -2.79 -7.38
C ALA A 143 19.24 -3.04 -5.89
N LYS A 144 18.84 -4.20 -5.34
CA LYS A 144 19.17 -4.58 -3.96
C LYS A 144 19.54 -6.05 -3.79
N SER A 145 18.67 -6.99 -4.15
CA SER A 145 18.89 -8.41 -3.84
C SER A 145 20.11 -9.01 -4.55
N LEU A 146 20.42 -8.53 -5.76
CA LEU A 146 21.57 -8.95 -6.56
C LEU A 146 22.75 -7.96 -6.49
N GLN A 147 22.71 -6.99 -5.57
CA GLN A 147 23.83 -6.10 -5.32
C GLN A 147 24.84 -6.73 -4.37
N GLY A 148 26.12 -6.59 -4.68
CA GLY A 148 27.21 -7.03 -3.80
C GLY A 148 28.54 -7.22 -4.53
N PRO A 149 29.66 -7.33 -3.81
CA PRO A 149 31.02 -7.35 -4.38
C PRO A 149 31.24 -8.43 -5.44
N ALA A 150 30.69 -9.63 -5.23
CA ALA A 150 30.79 -10.78 -6.13
C ALA A 150 29.57 -10.94 -7.07
N LEU A 151 28.55 -10.09 -6.91
CA LEU A 151 27.32 -10.06 -7.70
C LEU A 151 27.35 -8.89 -8.68
N ILE A 152 26.43 -7.91 -8.53
CA ILE A 152 26.46 -6.61 -9.20
C ILE A 152 27.04 -5.59 -8.19
N PRO A 153 28.33 -5.25 -8.26
CA PRO A 153 29.01 -4.48 -7.22
C PRO A 153 28.69 -2.99 -7.26
N THR A 154 28.23 -2.48 -8.40
CA THR A 154 27.84 -1.07 -8.53
C THR A 154 26.63 -0.92 -9.45
N VAL A 155 25.87 0.17 -9.26
CA VAL A 155 24.74 0.53 -10.11
C VAL A 155 25.22 0.72 -11.55
N PRO A 156 24.58 0.09 -12.55
CA PRO A 156 24.93 0.27 -13.96
C PRO A 156 24.98 1.74 -14.35
N VAL A 157 25.83 2.13 -15.30
CA VAL A 157 25.78 3.46 -15.91
C VAL A 157 24.97 3.38 -17.19
N THR A 158 24.03 4.27 -17.40
CA THR A 158 23.18 4.29 -18.60
C THR A 158 23.29 5.64 -19.31
N PHE A 159 23.47 5.58 -20.62
CA PHE A 159 23.47 6.74 -21.50
C PHE A 159 22.22 6.69 -22.36
N ARG A 160 21.39 7.72 -22.26
CA ARG A 160 20.15 7.85 -23.03
C ARG A 160 20.39 8.79 -24.21
N SER A 161 19.97 8.37 -25.41
CA SER A 161 20.08 9.20 -26.61
C SER A 161 19.15 10.40 -26.58
N LYS A 162 19.42 11.39 -27.44
CA LYS A 162 18.53 12.53 -27.67
C LYS A 162 17.15 12.04 -28.10
N GLY A 163 16.11 12.53 -27.43
CA GLY A 163 14.75 12.05 -27.63
C GLY A 163 14.43 10.75 -26.89
N GLY A 164 15.43 10.07 -26.29
CA GLY A 164 15.28 8.98 -25.33
C GLY A 164 14.63 7.71 -25.87
N MET A 165 14.83 7.43 -27.16
CA MET A 165 14.33 6.21 -27.81
C MET A 165 15.35 5.07 -27.73
N GLU A 166 16.60 5.37 -27.40
CA GLU A 166 17.68 4.40 -27.30
C GLU A 166 18.46 4.62 -25.99
N THR A 167 18.91 3.52 -25.38
CA THR A 167 19.79 3.55 -24.21
C THR A 167 20.96 2.59 -24.39
N THR A 168 22.14 3.02 -23.94
CA THR A 168 23.35 2.19 -23.84
C THR A 168 23.74 2.08 -22.37
N THR A 169 23.64 0.88 -21.81
CA THR A 169 23.92 0.62 -20.39
C THR A 169 25.19 -0.22 -20.26
N ILE A 170 26.12 0.19 -19.39
CA ILE A 170 27.31 -0.59 -19.06
C ILE A 170 27.10 -1.19 -17.68
N VAL A 171 27.22 -2.52 -17.58
CA VAL A 171 27.01 -3.29 -16.35
C VAL A 171 28.18 -4.25 -16.13
N TYR A 172 28.61 -4.40 -14.87
CA TYR A 172 29.58 -5.41 -14.46
C TYR A 172 28.86 -6.59 -13.82
N LEU A 173 29.21 -7.82 -14.22
CA LEU A 173 28.60 -9.04 -13.69
C LEU A 173 29.68 -9.92 -13.04
N GLY A 174 29.59 -10.10 -11.72
CA GLY A 174 30.49 -10.94 -10.92
C GLY A 174 30.20 -12.44 -10.99
N HIS A 175 31.07 -13.22 -10.36
CA HIS A 175 31.08 -14.68 -10.44
C HIS A 175 29.94 -15.39 -9.69
N ASP A 176 29.36 -14.78 -8.64
CA ASP A 176 28.24 -15.39 -7.89
C ASP A 176 26.92 -15.39 -8.69
N LEU A 177 26.93 -14.77 -9.86
CA LEU A 177 25.84 -14.73 -10.82
C LEU A 177 25.91 -15.89 -11.85
N CYS A 178 26.85 -16.82 -11.68
CA CYS A 178 27.07 -17.93 -12.59
C CYS A 178 26.05 -19.06 -12.42
N GLY A 179 25.58 -19.62 -13.54
CA GLY A 179 24.83 -20.89 -13.54
C GLY A 179 25.72 -22.10 -13.80
N HIS A 180 26.81 -21.90 -14.53
CA HIS A 180 27.91 -22.84 -14.74
C HIS A 180 29.20 -22.12 -14.31
N PRO A 181 30.20 -22.79 -13.71
CA PRO A 181 31.49 -22.18 -13.37
C PRO A 181 32.02 -21.22 -14.46
N GLY A 182 32.15 -19.94 -14.11
CA GLY A 182 32.66 -18.87 -14.97
C GLY A 182 31.70 -18.31 -16.03
N ILE A 183 30.47 -18.82 -16.14
CA ILE A 183 29.47 -18.38 -17.12
C ILE A 183 28.24 -17.85 -16.39
N ILE A 184 27.91 -16.58 -16.66
CA ILE A 184 26.72 -15.91 -16.12
C ILE A 184 25.46 -16.71 -16.47
N HIS A 185 24.58 -16.87 -15.48
CA HIS A 185 23.31 -17.57 -15.66
C HIS A 185 22.45 -16.87 -16.74
N GLY A 186 21.96 -17.62 -17.73
CA GLY A 186 21.17 -17.04 -18.84
C GLY A 186 19.91 -16.29 -18.38
N GLY A 187 19.22 -16.82 -17.37
CA GLY A 187 18.12 -16.12 -16.68
C GLY A 187 18.48 -14.73 -16.14
N LEU A 188 19.72 -14.49 -15.69
CA LEU A 188 20.14 -13.14 -15.30
C LEU A 188 20.26 -12.20 -16.50
N LEU A 189 20.80 -12.69 -17.63
CA LEU A 189 20.88 -11.90 -18.85
C LEU A 189 19.47 -11.48 -19.32
N ALA A 190 18.50 -12.38 -19.22
CA ALA A 190 17.09 -12.07 -19.47
C ALA A 190 16.56 -10.99 -18.51
N THR A 191 16.81 -11.12 -17.21
CA THR A 191 16.43 -10.13 -16.19
C THR A 191 17.02 -8.75 -16.47
N ILE A 192 18.30 -8.67 -16.85
CA ILE A 192 18.96 -7.40 -17.19
C ILE A 192 18.33 -6.79 -18.44
N MET A 193 18.10 -7.58 -19.48
CA MET A 193 17.44 -7.12 -20.71
C MET A 193 16.02 -6.59 -20.43
N ASP A 194 15.24 -7.30 -19.62
CA ASP A 194 13.89 -6.86 -19.21
C ASP A 194 13.94 -5.53 -18.46
N GLU A 195 14.85 -5.42 -17.49
CA GLU A 195 15.05 -4.20 -16.71
C GLU A 195 15.42 -3.01 -17.61
N GLN A 196 16.43 -3.16 -18.47
CA GLN A 196 16.90 -2.07 -19.33
C GLN A 196 15.86 -1.70 -20.40
N ALA A 197 15.09 -2.67 -20.89
CA ALA A 197 13.93 -2.42 -21.75
C ALA A 197 12.89 -1.55 -21.03
N GLY A 198 12.59 -1.83 -19.77
CA GLY A 198 11.72 -1.02 -18.92
C GLY A 198 12.25 0.42 -18.74
N PHE A 199 13.52 0.59 -18.38
CA PHE A 199 14.14 1.92 -18.22
C PHE A 199 14.19 2.75 -19.53
N CYS A 200 14.19 2.08 -20.67
CA CYS A 200 14.09 2.72 -21.98
C CYS A 200 12.66 3.17 -22.28
N CYS A 201 11.66 2.28 -22.15
CA CYS A 201 10.32 2.57 -22.66
C CYS A 201 9.38 3.25 -21.67
N ILE A 202 9.45 2.92 -20.37
CA ILE A 202 8.49 3.40 -19.35
C ILE A 202 8.42 4.93 -19.31
N PRO A 203 9.53 5.69 -19.35
CA PRO A 203 9.49 7.16 -19.35
C PRO A 203 8.73 7.77 -20.55
N LYS A 204 8.54 7.00 -21.62
CA LYS A 204 7.82 7.42 -22.85
C LYS A 204 6.34 7.04 -22.85
N MET A 205 5.88 6.26 -21.86
CA MET A 205 4.49 5.82 -21.77
C MET A 205 3.63 6.85 -21.03
N GLN A 206 2.35 6.93 -21.40
CA GLN A 206 1.41 7.97 -20.96
C GLN A 206 1.31 8.15 -19.43
N HIS A 207 1.42 7.05 -18.66
CA HIS A 207 1.35 7.09 -17.20
C HIS A 207 2.64 6.61 -16.52
N ARG A 208 3.77 6.58 -17.25
CA ARG A 208 5.09 6.15 -16.74
C ARG A 208 5.05 4.85 -15.93
N MET A 209 4.22 3.91 -16.37
CA MET A 209 4.09 2.58 -15.79
C MET A 209 3.89 1.55 -16.89
N ALA A 210 4.52 0.40 -16.74
CA ALA A 210 4.30 -0.74 -17.61
C ALA A 210 4.68 -2.04 -16.91
N VAL A 211 4.19 -3.15 -17.44
CA VAL A 211 4.63 -4.49 -17.09
C VAL A 211 5.02 -5.23 -18.36
N THR A 212 6.00 -6.12 -18.26
CA THR A 212 6.42 -6.99 -19.36
C THR A 212 5.30 -7.98 -19.66
N ALA A 213 4.77 -7.94 -20.89
CA ALA A 213 3.78 -8.90 -21.36
C ALA A 213 4.45 -10.13 -22.00
N TYR A 214 5.56 -9.94 -22.69
CA TYR A 214 6.48 -11.01 -23.05
C TYR A 214 7.90 -10.47 -23.24
N LEU A 215 8.85 -11.38 -23.10
CA LEU A 215 10.26 -11.21 -23.42
C LEU A 215 10.72 -12.48 -24.14
N ASN A 216 11.12 -12.36 -25.40
CA ASN A 216 11.64 -13.49 -26.18
C ASN A 216 13.16 -13.34 -26.31
N VAL A 217 13.92 -14.25 -25.71
CA VAL A 217 15.39 -14.14 -25.59
C VAL A 217 16.08 -15.17 -26.47
N ASN A 218 17.02 -14.71 -27.29
CA ASN A 218 17.96 -15.53 -28.04
C ASN A 218 19.34 -15.46 -27.38
N TYR A 219 19.82 -16.59 -26.85
CA TYR A 219 21.20 -16.71 -26.35
C TYR A 219 22.13 -17.06 -27.50
N ARG A 220 23.17 -16.25 -27.71
CA ARG A 220 24.08 -16.34 -28.86
C ARG A 220 25.44 -16.93 -28.49
N SER A 221 25.98 -16.54 -27.35
CA SER A 221 27.27 -17.04 -26.87
C SER A 221 27.38 -16.93 -25.33
N PRO A 222 28.26 -17.71 -24.69
CA PRO A 222 28.46 -17.64 -23.23
C PRO A 222 28.92 -16.25 -22.76
N ALA A 223 28.27 -15.71 -21.73
CA ALA A 223 28.68 -14.50 -21.04
C ALA A 223 29.65 -14.85 -19.90
N LYS A 224 30.94 -14.51 -20.05
CA LYS A 224 31.96 -14.78 -19.02
C LYS A 224 31.78 -13.84 -17.82
N ALA A 225 31.80 -14.39 -16.62
CA ALA A 225 31.70 -13.61 -15.40
C ALA A 225 32.95 -12.75 -15.14
N ASN A 226 32.84 -11.87 -14.15
CA ASN A 226 33.83 -10.86 -13.75
C ASN A 226 34.21 -9.90 -14.90
N ASN A 227 33.23 -9.53 -15.71
CA ASN A 227 33.44 -8.69 -16.88
C ASN A 227 32.35 -7.65 -17.05
N PHE A 228 32.67 -6.59 -17.82
CA PHE A 228 31.71 -5.60 -18.27
C PHE A 228 30.98 -6.08 -19.52
N PHE A 229 29.70 -5.70 -19.59
CA PHE A 229 28.84 -5.90 -20.74
C PHE A 229 28.15 -4.59 -21.11
N VAL A 230 27.84 -4.45 -22.40
CA VAL A 230 27.06 -3.34 -22.93
C VAL A 230 25.67 -3.84 -23.27
N VAL A 231 24.64 -3.25 -22.68
CA VAL A 231 23.24 -3.50 -23.01
C VAL A 231 22.74 -2.35 -23.86
N LYS A 232 22.49 -2.62 -25.15
CA LYS A 232 21.90 -1.65 -26.08
C LYS A 232 20.41 -1.92 -26.17
N THR A 233 19.61 -0.89 -25.96
CA THR A 233 18.15 -1.01 -25.95
C THR A 233 17.54 0.07 -26.82
N LYS A 234 16.52 -0.30 -27.60
CA LYS A 234 15.81 0.58 -28.52
C LYS A 234 14.31 0.37 -28.40
N LEU A 235 13.60 1.47 -28.14
CA LEU A 235 12.16 1.53 -28.28
C LEU A 235 11.81 1.64 -29.77
N GLU A 236 11.33 0.56 -30.37
CA GLU A 236 11.00 0.52 -31.80
C GLU A 236 9.67 1.23 -32.09
N ARG A 237 8.66 1.00 -31.24
CA ARG A 237 7.31 1.50 -31.48
C ARG A 237 6.50 1.66 -30.19
N LEU A 238 5.67 2.71 -30.15
CA LEU A 238 4.63 2.92 -29.14
C LEU A 238 3.25 2.89 -29.78
N ASP A 239 2.41 1.93 -29.37
CA ASP A 239 1.02 1.80 -29.82
C ASP A 239 0.07 1.97 -28.63
N GLY A 240 -0.19 3.22 -28.25
CA GLY A 240 -1.04 3.57 -27.12
C GLY A 240 -0.50 3.02 -25.79
N ARG A 241 -1.08 1.91 -25.31
CA ARG A 241 -0.65 1.23 -24.06
C ARG A 241 0.46 0.19 -24.26
N LYS A 242 0.96 0.02 -25.48
CA LYS A 242 1.95 -1.01 -25.81
C LYS A 242 3.27 -0.37 -26.23
N ALA A 243 4.38 -0.85 -25.71
CA ALA A 243 5.73 -0.46 -26.12
C ALA A 243 6.49 -1.69 -26.61
N PHE A 244 6.99 -1.63 -27.84
CA PHE A 244 7.79 -2.69 -28.48
C PHE A 244 9.25 -2.29 -28.39
N VAL A 245 10.06 -3.12 -27.74
CA VAL A 245 11.44 -2.80 -27.38
C VAL A 245 12.35 -3.93 -27.85
N LYS A 246 13.48 -3.57 -28.46
CA LYS A 246 14.58 -4.49 -28.74
C LYS A 246 15.73 -4.21 -27.80
N THR A 247 16.39 -5.26 -27.35
CA THR A 247 17.56 -5.14 -26.48
C THR A 247 18.58 -6.21 -26.81
N ALA A 248 19.86 -5.88 -26.66
CA ALA A 248 20.97 -6.80 -26.88
C ALA A 248 22.07 -6.56 -25.86
N ILE A 249 22.64 -7.64 -25.34
CA ILE A 249 23.83 -7.63 -24.51
C ILE A 249 25.02 -8.01 -25.39
N GLU A 250 26.06 -7.17 -25.36
CA GLU A 250 27.33 -7.37 -26.05
C GLU A 250 28.47 -7.46 -25.05
N THR A 251 29.51 -8.24 -25.39
CA THR A 251 30.80 -8.17 -24.68
C THR A 251 31.44 -6.80 -24.85
N LEU A 252 32.30 -6.41 -23.90
CA LEU A 252 33.07 -5.18 -23.96
C LEU A 252 34.58 -5.48 -23.93
N PRO A 253 35.20 -5.73 -25.10
CA PRO A 253 36.63 -6.01 -25.17
C PRO A 253 37.49 -4.85 -24.66
N ALA A 254 38.53 -5.17 -23.88
CA ALA A 254 39.42 -4.16 -23.30
C ALA A 254 40.28 -3.43 -24.35
N ASP A 255 40.51 -4.07 -25.50
CA ASP A 255 41.23 -3.49 -26.65
C ASP A 255 40.35 -2.53 -27.49
N GLY A 256 39.08 -2.35 -27.12
CA GLY A 256 38.14 -1.49 -27.83
C GLY A 256 37.63 -2.08 -29.15
N SER A 257 37.91 -3.37 -29.42
CA SER A 257 37.36 -4.07 -30.57
C SER A 257 35.83 -4.23 -30.47
N GLN A 258 35.20 -4.59 -31.59
CA GLN A 258 33.75 -4.75 -31.65
C GLN A 258 33.28 -5.89 -30.74
N GLY A 259 32.35 -5.56 -29.84
CA GLY A 259 31.71 -6.53 -28.96
C GLY A 259 30.95 -7.61 -29.73
N THR A 260 30.90 -8.81 -29.15
CA THR A 260 30.08 -9.93 -29.65
C THR A 260 28.76 -9.94 -28.91
N VAL A 261 27.64 -10.08 -29.62
CA VAL A 261 26.31 -10.24 -29.02
C VAL A 261 26.27 -11.56 -28.24
N VAL A 262 26.04 -11.50 -26.94
CA VAL A 262 25.89 -12.69 -26.08
C VAL A 262 24.43 -13.11 -25.94
N ALA A 263 23.51 -12.15 -25.98
CA ALA A 263 22.08 -12.39 -26.02
C ALA A 263 21.35 -11.20 -26.64
N ASP A 264 20.23 -11.44 -27.32
CA ASP A 264 19.30 -10.42 -27.79
C ASP A 264 17.86 -10.80 -27.45
N ALA A 265 16.99 -9.80 -27.36
CA ALA A 265 15.59 -10.00 -27.06
C ALA A 265 14.65 -9.00 -27.71
N ASP A 266 13.47 -9.50 -28.05
CA ASP A 266 12.28 -8.72 -28.37
C ASP A 266 11.36 -8.70 -27.15
N ALA A 267 10.94 -7.51 -26.73
CA ALA A 267 10.07 -7.32 -25.56
C ALA A 267 8.83 -6.51 -25.92
N LEU A 268 7.71 -6.87 -25.27
CA LEU A 268 6.50 -6.06 -25.26
C LEU A 268 6.15 -5.65 -23.84
N PHE A 269 6.09 -4.35 -23.61
CA PHE A 269 5.61 -3.76 -22.37
C PHE A 269 4.18 -3.26 -22.56
N ILE A 270 3.30 -3.56 -21.60
CA ILE A 270 1.91 -3.12 -21.61
C ILE A 270 1.63 -2.30 -20.37
N GLN A 271 1.06 -1.10 -20.56
CA GLN A 271 0.52 -0.31 -19.48
C GLN A 271 -0.82 -0.91 -19.01
N PRO A 272 -0.94 -1.32 -17.72
CA PRO A 272 -2.18 -1.84 -17.17
C PRO A 272 -3.32 -0.83 -17.27
N LYS A 273 -4.56 -1.30 -17.49
CA LYS A 273 -5.72 -0.41 -17.62
C LYS A 273 -5.99 0.42 -16.36
N TRP A 274 -5.68 -0.13 -15.19
CA TRP A 274 -5.82 0.54 -13.90
C TRP A 274 -4.76 1.62 -13.63
N ALA A 275 -3.69 1.70 -14.43
CA ALA A 275 -2.66 2.73 -14.24
C ALA A 275 -3.25 4.16 -14.35
N LYS A 276 -4.32 4.32 -15.13
CA LYS A 276 -5.09 5.58 -15.22
C LYS A 276 -5.77 5.98 -13.90
N ALA A 277 -6.13 5.01 -13.07
CA ALA A 277 -6.75 5.27 -11.76
C ALA A 277 -5.71 5.65 -10.70
N LEU A 278 -4.49 5.07 -10.78
CA LEU A 278 -3.39 5.38 -9.85
C LEU A 278 -2.73 6.73 -10.14
N SER A 279 -2.73 7.22 -11.39
CA SER A 279 -2.18 8.54 -11.72
C SER A 279 -2.93 9.71 -11.07
N ASN A 280 -4.09 9.44 -10.44
CA ASN A 280 -4.89 10.43 -9.72
C ASN A 280 -4.78 10.31 -8.18
N ILE A 281 -3.96 9.39 -7.65
CA ILE A 281 -3.75 9.24 -6.20
C ILE A 281 -2.42 9.91 -5.85
N THR A 282 -2.44 11.24 -5.80
CA THR A 282 -1.37 12.02 -5.19
C THR A 282 -1.58 12.03 -3.69
N TRP A 283 -0.68 11.38 -2.94
CA TRP A 283 -0.64 11.53 -1.49
C TRP A 283 -0.15 12.93 -1.16
N HIS A 284 -0.96 13.72 -0.47
CA HIS A 284 -0.59 15.07 -0.06
C HIS A 284 0.51 15.00 1.02
N PRO A 285 1.44 15.99 1.09
CA PRO A 285 2.30 16.12 2.26
C PRO A 285 1.40 16.25 3.50
N SER A 286 1.49 15.25 4.37
CA SER A 286 0.75 15.21 5.63
C SER A 286 1.60 15.85 6.72
N LEU A 287 0.92 16.45 7.68
CA LEU A 287 1.46 16.69 9.01
C LEU A 287 2.14 15.40 9.50
N LYS A 288 3.38 15.49 10.00
CA LYS A 288 4.03 14.35 10.63
C LYS A 288 3.25 13.94 11.88
N ARG A 289 3.35 12.66 12.27
CA ARG A 289 2.60 12.21 13.44
C ARG A 289 3.11 12.84 14.74
N ASP A 290 4.42 13.02 14.88
CA ASP A 290 5.03 13.71 16.02
C ASP A 290 4.50 15.14 16.21
N GLU A 291 4.35 15.88 15.11
CA GLU A 291 3.78 17.21 15.07
C GLU A 291 2.29 17.18 15.46
N ARG A 292 1.52 16.21 14.94
CA ARG A 292 0.12 16.01 15.32
C ARG A 292 -0.02 15.74 16.82
N GLU A 293 0.74 14.79 17.35
CA GLU A 293 0.69 14.39 18.76
C GLU A 293 1.09 15.56 19.66
N THR A 294 2.08 16.35 19.26
CA THR A 294 2.51 17.56 19.98
C THR A 294 1.41 18.63 20.01
N LEU A 295 0.79 18.92 18.87
CA LEU A 295 -0.29 19.92 18.76
C LEU A 295 -1.57 19.47 19.49
N ARG A 296 -1.84 18.16 19.48
CA ARG A 296 -2.97 17.54 20.19
C ARG A 296 -2.70 17.32 21.68
N LYS A 297 -1.43 17.41 22.11
CA LYS A 297 -0.96 17.07 23.46
C LYS A 297 -1.34 15.64 23.87
N GLN A 298 -1.34 14.73 22.92
CA GLN A 298 -1.81 13.36 23.11
C GLN A 298 -1.18 12.44 22.06
N LYS A 299 -0.77 11.25 22.49
CA LYS A 299 -0.39 10.15 21.59
C LYS A 299 -1.63 9.36 21.19
N GLY A 300 -1.69 8.92 19.94
CA GLY A 300 -2.71 7.97 19.50
C GLY A 300 -2.18 6.54 19.54
N PHE A 301 -3.06 5.61 19.87
CA PHE A 301 -2.75 4.17 19.95
C PHE A 301 -4.03 3.35 19.94
N THR A 302 -3.89 2.05 19.74
CA THR A 302 -5.03 1.13 19.73
C THR A 302 -5.03 0.26 20.98
N ILE A 303 -6.17 0.22 21.67
CA ILE A 303 -6.51 -0.75 22.71
C ILE A 303 -7.41 -1.81 22.05
N TRP A 304 -6.88 -3.02 21.91
CA TRP A 304 -7.53 -4.11 21.21
C TRP A 304 -8.08 -5.14 22.20
N PHE A 305 -9.36 -5.07 22.52
CA PHE A 305 -9.97 -6.11 23.35
C PHE A 305 -10.23 -7.39 22.54
N THR A 306 -9.85 -8.52 23.13
CA THR A 306 -10.18 -9.86 22.62
C THR A 306 -10.72 -10.74 23.75
N GLY A 307 -11.61 -11.68 23.42
CA GLY A 307 -12.30 -12.52 24.42
C GLY A 307 -13.59 -13.13 23.91
N LEU A 308 -14.09 -14.15 24.62
CA LEU A 308 -15.36 -14.82 24.31
C LEU A 308 -16.57 -13.87 24.26
N SER A 309 -17.64 -14.26 23.57
CA SER A 309 -18.92 -13.54 23.67
C SER A 309 -19.36 -13.46 25.15
N ALA A 310 -20.00 -12.38 25.57
CA ALA A 310 -20.38 -12.14 26.97
C ALA A 310 -19.24 -12.09 28.01
N SER A 311 -17.96 -12.03 27.59
CA SER A 311 -16.83 -11.85 28.51
C SER A 311 -16.74 -10.46 29.17
N GLY A 312 -17.54 -9.48 28.70
CA GLY A 312 -17.54 -8.13 29.26
C GLY A 312 -16.74 -7.09 28.47
N LYS A 313 -16.18 -7.43 27.30
CA LYS A 313 -15.43 -6.51 26.42
C LYS A 313 -16.11 -5.15 26.23
N SER A 314 -17.33 -5.13 25.71
CA SER A 314 -18.04 -3.88 25.40
C SER A 314 -18.37 -3.08 26.66
N THR A 315 -18.66 -3.76 27.78
CA THR A 315 -18.90 -3.12 29.08
C THR A 315 -17.66 -2.40 29.58
N VAL A 316 -16.52 -3.10 29.64
CA VAL A 316 -15.24 -2.51 30.09
C VAL A 316 -14.76 -1.44 29.11
N ALA A 317 -14.87 -1.67 27.80
CA ALA A 317 -14.50 -0.70 26.77
C ALA A 317 -15.32 0.60 26.87
N THR A 318 -16.61 0.51 27.20
CA THR A 318 -17.47 1.69 27.38
C THR A 318 -17.08 2.48 28.63
N ALA A 319 -16.85 1.79 29.75
CA ALA A 319 -16.39 2.44 30.98
C ALA A 319 -15.00 3.06 30.81
N LEU A 320 -14.10 2.38 30.10
CA LEU A 320 -12.76 2.88 29.78
C LEU A 320 -12.81 4.11 28.88
N GLU A 321 -13.63 4.10 27.82
CA GLU A 321 -13.86 5.26 26.96
C GLU A 321 -14.32 6.47 27.77
N GLN A 322 -15.32 6.29 28.65
CA GLN A 322 -15.78 7.34 29.55
C GLN A 322 -14.66 7.84 30.47
N HIS A 323 -13.88 6.94 31.07
CA HIS A 323 -12.78 7.32 31.96
C HIS A 323 -11.71 8.15 31.24
N LEU A 324 -11.26 7.71 30.05
CA LEU A 324 -10.26 8.43 29.26
C LEU A 324 -10.76 9.82 28.83
N LEU A 325 -12.05 9.95 28.48
CA LEU A 325 -12.66 11.24 28.18
C LEU A 325 -12.67 12.19 29.40
N HIS A 326 -12.92 11.67 30.62
CA HIS A 326 -12.83 12.47 31.85
C HIS A 326 -11.40 12.94 32.16
N LEU A 327 -10.37 12.22 31.67
CA LEU A 327 -8.97 12.66 31.73
C LEU A 327 -8.63 13.69 30.63
N GLY A 328 -9.60 14.11 29.82
CA GLY A 328 -9.40 15.05 28.71
C GLY A 328 -8.75 14.42 27.47
N LEU A 329 -8.65 13.09 27.41
CA LEU A 329 -8.06 12.38 26.28
C LEU A 329 -9.13 12.06 25.23
N SER A 330 -8.80 12.24 23.96
CA SER A 330 -9.63 11.76 22.85
C SER A 330 -9.57 10.24 22.78
N ALA A 331 -10.70 9.59 22.99
CA ALA A 331 -10.87 8.15 22.83
C ALA A 331 -12.12 7.87 21.99
N TYR A 332 -12.11 6.78 21.23
CA TYR A 332 -13.27 6.36 20.44
C TYR A 332 -13.37 4.85 20.34
N ARG A 333 -14.55 4.32 20.67
CA ARG A 333 -14.84 2.89 20.66
C ARG A 333 -15.34 2.39 19.31
N LEU A 334 -14.71 1.35 18.79
CA LEU A 334 -15.10 0.58 17.61
C LEU A 334 -15.67 -0.77 18.05
N ASP A 335 -16.93 -1.05 17.73
CA ASP A 335 -17.60 -2.26 18.18
C ASP A 335 -18.58 -2.83 17.14
N GLY A 336 -19.26 -3.91 17.52
CA GLY A 336 -20.27 -4.52 16.67
C GLY A 336 -21.44 -3.59 16.35
N ASP A 337 -21.79 -2.64 17.22
CA ASP A 337 -22.97 -1.81 17.04
C ASP A 337 -22.71 -0.70 16.01
N ASN A 338 -21.53 -0.05 16.04
CA ASN A 338 -21.20 1.03 15.11
C ASN A 338 -20.47 0.59 13.83
N VAL A 339 -19.78 -0.55 13.82
CA VAL A 339 -19.07 -1.03 12.61
C VAL A 339 -19.93 -2.00 11.79
N ARG A 340 -20.62 -2.96 12.44
CA ARG A 340 -21.24 -4.10 11.75
C ARG A 340 -22.40 -3.70 10.85
N PHE A 341 -23.17 -2.70 11.24
CA PHE A 341 -24.32 -2.22 10.46
C PHE A 341 -23.97 -1.04 9.53
N GLY A 342 -22.75 -0.51 9.64
CA GLY A 342 -22.22 0.57 8.82
C GLY A 342 -21.19 0.08 7.81
N LEU A 343 -19.91 0.19 8.19
CA LEU A 343 -18.75 -0.14 7.35
C LEU A 343 -18.73 -1.61 6.91
N ASN A 344 -19.14 -2.53 7.79
CA ASN A 344 -19.04 -3.97 7.58
C ASN A 344 -20.41 -4.65 7.34
N LYS A 345 -21.40 -3.89 6.86
CA LYS A 345 -22.77 -4.39 6.63
C LYS A 345 -22.88 -5.45 5.53
N ASP A 346 -21.88 -5.53 4.66
CA ASP A 346 -21.76 -6.51 3.58
C ASP A 346 -21.22 -7.87 4.07
N LEU A 347 -20.72 -7.96 5.31
CA LEU A 347 -20.03 -9.14 5.82
C LEU A 347 -20.96 -10.03 6.68
N GLY A 348 -20.98 -11.33 6.35
CA GLY A 348 -21.63 -12.38 7.12
C GLY A 348 -20.79 -12.90 8.30
N PHE A 349 -21.10 -14.09 8.79
CA PHE A 349 -20.43 -14.72 9.95
C PHE A 349 -19.53 -15.90 9.58
N SER A 350 -19.26 -16.13 8.29
CA SER A 350 -18.30 -17.13 7.85
C SER A 350 -16.88 -16.78 8.33
N GLU A 351 -15.97 -17.75 8.35
CA GLU A 351 -14.55 -17.50 8.67
C GLU A 351 -13.97 -16.38 7.80
N LYS A 352 -14.14 -16.47 6.47
CA LYS A 352 -13.67 -15.43 5.54
C LYS A 352 -14.21 -14.03 5.87
N ASP A 353 -15.49 -13.93 6.20
CA ASP A 353 -16.11 -12.66 6.58
C ASP A 353 -15.61 -12.15 7.93
N ARG A 354 -15.27 -13.04 8.87
CA ARG A 354 -14.66 -12.66 10.16
C ARG A 354 -13.27 -12.10 9.95
N ASN A 355 -12.46 -12.74 9.13
CA ASN A 355 -11.09 -12.31 8.85
C ASN A 355 -11.12 -10.93 8.17
N GLU A 356 -11.97 -10.75 7.15
CA GLU A 356 -12.12 -9.44 6.49
C GLU A 356 -12.72 -8.38 7.43
N ASN A 357 -13.65 -8.76 8.31
CA ASN A 357 -14.19 -7.85 9.32
C ASN A 357 -13.07 -7.34 10.24
N ILE A 358 -12.24 -8.23 10.77
CA ILE A 358 -11.11 -7.87 11.64
C ILE A 358 -10.07 -7.05 10.88
N ARG A 359 -9.74 -7.41 9.63
CA ARG A 359 -8.82 -6.63 8.79
C ARG A 359 -9.31 -5.18 8.61
N ARG A 360 -10.57 -4.97 8.26
CA ARG A 360 -11.16 -3.61 8.11
C ARG A 360 -11.12 -2.83 9.42
N ILE A 361 -11.42 -3.48 10.55
CA ILE A 361 -11.35 -2.85 11.88
C ILE A 361 -9.91 -2.47 12.23
N GLY A 362 -8.93 -3.32 11.91
CA GLY A 362 -7.51 -3.04 12.08
C GLY A 362 -7.08 -1.76 11.35
N GLU A 363 -7.49 -1.61 10.09
CA GLU A 363 -7.22 -0.39 9.31
C GLU A 363 -7.89 0.85 9.89
N VAL A 364 -9.16 0.76 10.31
CA VAL A 364 -9.88 1.89 10.91
C VAL A 364 -9.28 2.28 12.26
N ALA A 365 -8.95 1.31 13.11
CA ALA A 365 -8.30 1.55 14.38
C ALA A 365 -6.95 2.26 14.18
N LYS A 366 -6.17 1.83 13.17
CA LYS A 366 -4.93 2.50 12.77
C LYS A 366 -5.15 3.95 12.38
N LEU A 367 -6.21 4.26 11.61
CA LEU A 367 -6.54 5.65 11.24
C LEU A 367 -6.89 6.52 12.46
N PHE A 368 -7.61 5.99 13.44
CA PHE A 368 -7.88 6.70 14.70
C PHE A 368 -6.61 6.94 15.52
N ALA A 369 -5.76 5.91 15.63
CA ALA A 369 -4.48 6.02 16.31
C ALA A 369 -3.54 7.04 15.62
N ASP A 370 -3.46 7.00 14.29
CA ASP A 370 -2.68 7.99 13.51
C ASP A 370 -3.21 9.42 13.65
N ALA A 371 -4.52 9.57 13.90
CA ALA A 371 -5.16 10.85 14.17
C ALA A 371 -4.93 11.39 15.60
N ALA A 372 -4.05 10.76 16.39
CA ALA A 372 -3.81 11.05 17.80
C ALA A 372 -5.05 10.83 18.71
N THR A 373 -5.87 9.82 18.39
CA THR A 373 -7.00 9.35 19.20
C THR A 373 -6.72 7.94 19.75
N ILE A 374 -7.20 7.63 20.95
CA ILE A 374 -7.14 6.29 21.52
C ILE A 374 -8.27 5.45 20.91
N ALA A 375 -7.93 4.57 19.98
CA ALA A 375 -8.89 3.66 19.35
C ALA A 375 -9.16 2.46 20.29
N ILE A 376 -10.42 2.22 20.66
CA ILE A 376 -10.79 1.12 21.56
C ILE A 376 -11.63 0.11 20.78
N THR A 377 -11.06 -1.03 20.41
CA THR A 377 -11.81 -2.05 19.68
C THR A 377 -12.38 -3.11 20.63
N SER A 378 -13.62 -3.56 20.43
CA SER A 378 -14.29 -4.52 21.33
C SER A 378 -14.92 -5.72 20.60
N PHE A 379 -14.16 -6.32 19.68
CA PHE A 379 -14.58 -7.48 18.89
C PHE A 379 -14.11 -8.80 19.52
N ILE A 380 -14.74 -9.92 19.15
CA ILE A 380 -14.28 -11.24 19.63
C ILE A 380 -12.85 -11.52 19.13
N SER A 381 -12.57 -11.22 17.87
CA SER A 381 -11.26 -11.44 17.20
C SER A 381 -10.64 -12.82 17.53
N PRO A 382 -11.33 -13.93 17.19
CA PRO A 382 -11.04 -15.24 17.76
C PRO A 382 -9.73 -15.87 17.30
N TYR A 383 -9.21 -15.49 16.13
CA TYR A 383 -8.01 -16.09 15.55
C TYR A 383 -6.78 -15.24 15.86
N ARG A 384 -5.69 -15.86 16.32
CA ARG A 384 -4.44 -15.15 16.61
C ARG A 384 -3.88 -14.47 15.35
N ALA A 385 -3.89 -15.17 14.21
CA ALA A 385 -3.37 -14.64 12.95
C ALA A 385 -3.99 -13.30 12.54
N ASP A 386 -5.30 -13.11 12.78
CA ASP A 386 -5.98 -11.85 12.47
C ASP A 386 -5.55 -10.72 13.44
N ARG A 387 -5.38 -11.05 14.73
CA ARG A 387 -4.89 -10.09 15.74
C ARG A 387 -3.43 -9.72 15.48
N ASP A 388 -2.60 -10.69 15.13
CA ASP A 388 -1.20 -10.49 14.75
C ASP A 388 -1.09 -9.63 13.48
N SER A 389 -1.97 -9.85 12.50
CA SER A 389 -2.04 -8.99 11.31
C SER A 389 -2.44 -7.56 11.66
N ALA A 390 -3.46 -7.36 12.50
CA ALA A 390 -3.85 -6.04 12.99
C ALA A 390 -2.71 -5.34 13.76
N ARG A 391 -1.99 -6.07 14.61
CA ARG A 391 -0.80 -5.59 15.33
C ARG A 391 0.31 -5.17 14.37
N ALA A 392 0.68 -6.03 13.43
CA ALA A 392 1.71 -5.75 12.43
C ALA A 392 1.37 -4.50 11.59
N MET A 393 0.09 -4.29 11.26
CA MET A 393 -0.33 -3.06 10.57
C MET A 393 -0.05 -1.78 11.39
N HIS A 394 -0.14 -1.83 12.72
CA HIS A 394 0.19 -0.67 13.58
C HIS A 394 1.70 -0.48 13.75
N GLU A 395 2.45 -1.58 13.79
CA GLU A 395 3.91 -1.56 13.89
C GLU A 395 4.60 -1.08 12.60
N THR A 396 3.94 -1.23 11.44
CA THR A 396 4.47 -0.73 10.16
C THR A 396 4.50 0.81 10.11
N ALA A 397 5.70 1.36 10.25
CA ALA A 397 5.98 2.79 10.08
C ALA A 397 5.70 3.24 8.64
N GLN A 398 4.76 4.16 8.47
CA GLN A 398 4.61 4.92 7.23
C GLN A 398 5.44 6.20 7.32
N SER A 399 5.98 6.67 6.18
CA SER A 399 6.56 8.01 6.05
C SER A 399 7.65 8.45 7.05
N GLY A 400 8.33 7.52 7.73
CA GLY A 400 9.39 7.84 8.70
C GLY A 400 8.88 8.12 10.13
N ASP A 401 7.58 7.95 10.39
CA ASP A 401 7.00 8.02 11.73
C ASP A 401 7.34 6.76 12.54
N ALA A 402 7.27 6.84 13.88
CA ALA A 402 7.45 5.67 14.74
C ALA A 402 6.31 4.64 14.55
N ALA A 403 6.44 3.45 15.13
CA ALA A 403 5.31 2.50 15.22
C ALA A 403 4.15 3.09 16.05
N LEU A 404 2.90 2.77 15.69
CA LEU A 404 1.74 3.06 16.53
C LEU A 404 1.64 1.98 17.61
N PRO A 405 1.51 2.35 18.90
CA PRO A 405 1.33 1.35 19.95
C PRO A 405 0.03 0.56 19.76
N PHE A 406 0.12 -0.75 19.97
CA PHE A 406 -0.99 -1.69 19.90
C PHE A 406 -1.04 -2.49 21.21
N ILE A 407 -2.10 -2.30 21.98
CA ILE A 407 -2.26 -2.86 23.32
C ILE A 407 -3.38 -3.89 23.30
N GLU A 408 -3.02 -5.17 23.22
CA GLU A 408 -3.97 -6.28 23.26
C GLU A 408 -4.40 -6.54 24.70
N VAL A 409 -5.71 -6.42 24.93
CA VAL A 409 -6.36 -6.65 26.22
C VAL A 409 -7.13 -7.96 26.15
N PHE A 410 -6.63 -8.99 26.82
CA PHE A 410 -7.32 -10.26 26.93
C PHE A 410 -8.37 -10.20 28.05
N VAL A 411 -9.65 -10.27 27.66
CA VAL A 411 -10.77 -10.41 28.60
C VAL A 411 -11.02 -11.88 28.85
N GLN A 412 -10.27 -12.43 29.79
CA GLN A 412 -10.29 -13.83 30.12
C GLN A 412 -11.46 -14.13 31.07
N VAL A 413 -12.34 -15.03 30.65
CA VAL A 413 -13.36 -15.64 31.51
C VAL A 413 -13.51 -17.10 31.11
N PRO A 414 -13.82 -18.01 32.05
CA PRO A 414 -14.24 -19.36 31.70
C PRO A 414 -15.47 -19.35 30.79
N LEU A 415 -15.57 -20.33 29.89
CA LEU A 415 -16.70 -20.47 28.96
C LEU A 415 -18.02 -20.58 29.72
N GLU A 416 -18.02 -21.29 30.84
CA GLU A 416 -19.19 -21.53 31.69
C GLU A 416 -19.75 -20.22 32.25
N VAL A 417 -18.86 -19.28 32.64
CA VAL A 417 -19.26 -17.96 33.12
C VAL A 417 -19.85 -17.12 31.98
N ALA A 418 -19.27 -17.21 30.78
CA ALA A 418 -19.79 -16.53 29.60
C ALA A 418 -21.18 -17.06 29.19
N GLU A 419 -21.37 -18.38 29.24
CA GLU A 419 -22.65 -19.06 29.00
C GLU A 419 -23.69 -18.70 30.06
N GLN A 420 -23.30 -18.59 31.32
CA GLN A 420 -24.21 -18.18 32.40
C GLN A 420 -24.72 -16.74 32.22
N ARG A 421 -23.85 -15.83 31.73
CA ARG A 421 -24.21 -14.42 31.53
C ARG A 421 -25.20 -14.23 30.38
N ASP A 422 -24.98 -14.93 29.26
CA ASP A 422 -25.70 -14.90 27.97
C ASP A 422 -26.78 -13.79 27.78
N PRO A 423 -26.41 -12.50 27.81
CA PRO A 423 -27.39 -11.41 27.86
C PRO A 423 -28.21 -11.26 26.58
N LYS A 424 -27.72 -11.85 25.48
CA LYS A 424 -28.36 -11.82 24.15
C LYS A 424 -28.97 -13.18 23.77
N GLY A 425 -28.91 -14.19 24.66
CA GLY A 425 -29.42 -15.54 24.39
C GLY A 425 -28.68 -16.27 23.26
N LEU A 426 -27.44 -15.87 22.96
CA LEU A 426 -26.66 -16.39 21.83
C LEU A 426 -26.03 -17.74 22.15
N TYR A 427 -25.57 -17.97 23.38
CA TYR A 427 -25.02 -19.26 23.79
C TYR A 427 -26.12 -20.33 23.80
N LYS A 428 -27.30 -20.01 24.33
CA LYS A 428 -28.45 -20.92 24.29
C LYS A 428 -28.81 -21.34 22.85
N LYS A 429 -28.86 -20.38 21.92
CA LYS A 429 -29.13 -20.64 20.50
C LYS A 429 -28.02 -21.43 19.81
N ALA A 430 -26.76 -21.16 20.17
CA ALA A 430 -25.61 -21.92 19.65
C ALA A 430 -25.63 -23.38 20.12
N ARG A 431 -25.91 -23.63 21.41
CA ARG A 431 -26.06 -24.99 21.97
C ARG A 431 -27.24 -25.74 21.35
N ALA A 432 -28.31 -25.03 20.98
CA ALA A 432 -29.45 -25.59 20.25
C ALA A 432 -29.18 -25.83 18.74
N GLY A 433 -28.03 -25.43 18.22
CA GLY A 433 -27.67 -25.57 16.80
C GLY A 433 -28.31 -24.53 15.87
N GLU A 434 -29.02 -23.53 16.40
CA GLU A 434 -29.64 -22.46 15.62
C GLU A 434 -28.60 -21.46 15.07
N ILE A 435 -27.50 -21.26 15.80
CA ILE A 435 -26.36 -20.43 15.36
C ILE A 435 -25.17 -21.34 15.07
N LYS A 436 -24.82 -21.45 13.79
CA LYS A 436 -23.66 -22.21 13.33
C LYS A 436 -22.36 -21.43 13.58
N GLU A 437 -21.25 -22.16 13.75
CA GLU A 437 -19.89 -21.62 13.90
C GLU A 437 -19.74 -20.59 15.04
N PHE A 438 -20.44 -20.78 16.16
CA PHE A 438 -20.38 -19.84 17.27
C PHE A 438 -19.10 -20.02 18.08
N THR A 439 -18.33 -18.95 18.24
CA THR A 439 -17.04 -18.94 18.95
C THR A 439 -17.19 -19.47 20.39
N GLY A 440 -16.36 -20.44 20.75
CA GLY A 440 -16.36 -21.12 22.06
C GLY A 440 -17.30 -22.34 22.14
N ILE A 441 -18.20 -22.54 21.17
CA ILE A 441 -19.13 -23.68 21.12
C ILE A 441 -18.85 -24.57 19.91
N SER A 442 -19.00 -24.02 18.70
CA SER A 442 -18.87 -24.73 17.43
C SER A 442 -17.82 -24.12 16.49
N ALA A 443 -17.12 -23.07 16.95
CA ALA A 443 -15.92 -22.49 16.34
C ALA A 443 -14.89 -22.16 17.43
N PRO A 444 -13.58 -22.19 17.14
CA PRO A 444 -12.55 -21.98 18.15
C PRO A 444 -12.47 -20.52 18.61
N TYR A 445 -11.94 -20.34 19.82
CA TYR A 445 -11.35 -19.09 20.29
C TYR A 445 -9.89 -19.39 20.66
N GLU A 446 -8.96 -18.75 19.96
CA GLU A 446 -7.54 -18.90 20.24
C GLU A 446 -7.10 -17.83 21.23
N GLU A 447 -6.91 -18.24 22.49
CA GLU A 447 -6.45 -17.34 23.54
C GLU A 447 -5.11 -16.68 23.16
N PRO A 448 -4.93 -15.37 23.44
CA PRO A 448 -3.66 -14.71 23.20
C PRO A 448 -2.57 -15.26 24.13
N LEU A 449 -1.40 -15.55 23.56
CA LEU A 449 -0.28 -16.11 24.32
C LEU A 449 0.50 -15.06 25.12
N LYS A 450 0.55 -13.82 24.60
CA LYS A 450 1.31 -12.70 25.18
C LYS A 450 0.55 -11.38 25.04
N PRO A 451 -0.67 -11.25 25.58
CA PRO A 451 -1.37 -9.98 25.56
C PRO A 451 -0.64 -8.96 26.44
N GLU A 452 -0.66 -7.67 26.08
CA GLU A 452 -0.09 -6.61 26.91
C GLU A 452 -0.79 -6.48 28.26
N ILE A 453 -2.09 -6.79 28.32
CA ILE A 453 -2.93 -6.71 29.52
C ILE A 453 -3.88 -7.91 29.54
N THR A 454 -4.03 -8.55 30.70
CA THR A 454 -5.08 -9.57 30.93
C THR A 454 -5.98 -9.12 32.06
N ILE A 455 -7.30 -9.16 31.85
CA ILE A 455 -8.31 -8.85 32.87
C ILE A 455 -9.25 -10.04 33.08
N ARG A 456 -9.69 -10.22 34.34
CA ARG A 456 -10.59 -11.29 34.78
C ARG A 456 -11.91 -10.70 35.25
N THR A 457 -12.86 -10.50 34.32
CA THR A 457 -14.15 -9.86 34.63
C THR A 457 -15.09 -10.78 35.43
N ASP A 458 -14.71 -12.04 35.60
CA ASP A 458 -15.34 -12.99 36.53
C ASP A 458 -14.91 -12.76 37.99
N LEU A 459 -13.77 -12.09 38.21
CA LEU A 459 -13.19 -11.85 39.54
C LEU A 459 -13.15 -10.38 39.95
N LYS A 460 -13.23 -9.47 38.99
CA LYS A 460 -13.11 -8.02 39.19
C LYS A 460 -14.35 -7.28 38.72
N SER A 461 -14.65 -6.17 39.38
CA SER A 461 -15.66 -5.22 38.91
C SER A 461 -15.21 -4.54 37.61
N VAL A 462 -16.13 -3.82 36.96
CA VAL A 462 -15.82 -3.05 35.75
C VAL A 462 -14.82 -1.95 36.08
N GLU A 463 -14.99 -1.28 37.22
CA GLU A 463 -14.15 -0.18 37.71
C GLU A 463 -12.73 -0.67 37.99
N GLU A 464 -12.58 -1.83 38.62
CA GLU A 464 -11.28 -2.45 38.88
C GLU A 464 -10.58 -2.85 37.56
N CYS A 465 -11.31 -3.39 36.59
CA CYS A 465 -10.74 -3.71 35.27
C CYS A 465 -10.28 -2.45 34.52
N VAL A 466 -11.04 -1.35 34.60
CA VAL A 466 -10.64 -0.05 34.01
C VAL A 466 -9.38 0.48 34.72
N ALA A 467 -9.32 0.39 36.05
CA ALA A 467 -8.16 0.83 36.83
C ALA A 467 -6.88 0.05 36.48
N ASP A 468 -6.99 -1.28 36.28
CA ASP A 468 -5.87 -2.11 35.82
C ASP A 468 -5.35 -1.64 34.45
N ILE A 469 -6.26 -1.40 33.51
CA ILE A 469 -5.90 -0.97 32.15
C ILE A 469 -5.24 0.42 32.20
N VAL A 470 -5.81 1.37 32.94
CA VAL A 470 -5.26 2.73 33.07
C VAL A 470 -3.87 2.71 33.70
N THR A 471 -3.67 1.90 34.74
CA THR A 471 -2.36 1.70 35.37
C THR A 471 -1.34 1.20 34.35
N ALA A 472 -1.68 0.15 33.60
CA ALA A 472 -0.81 -0.40 32.57
C ALA A 472 -0.48 0.61 31.45
N LEU A 473 -1.42 1.48 31.07
CA LEU A 473 -1.20 2.53 30.07
C LEU A 473 -0.24 3.63 30.58
N ARG A 474 -0.31 3.98 31.86
CA ARG A 474 0.63 4.92 32.51
C ARG A 474 2.04 4.36 32.59
N GLU A 475 2.19 3.13 33.04
CA GLU A 475 3.49 2.43 33.08
C GLU A 475 4.19 2.38 31.71
N ARG A 476 3.40 2.34 30.63
CA ARG A 476 3.88 2.35 29.24
C ARG A 476 4.06 3.76 28.66
N GLN A 477 3.82 4.81 29.44
CA GLN A 477 3.95 6.22 29.05
C GLN A 477 3.09 6.57 27.82
N LEU A 478 1.92 5.95 27.71
CA LEU A 478 0.95 6.18 26.64
C LEU A 478 -0.07 7.26 27.00
N ILE A 479 -0.34 7.44 28.29
CA ILE A 479 -1.20 8.50 28.83
C ILE A 479 -0.47 9.24 29.96
N PRO A 480 -0.87 10.48 30.30
CA PRO A 480 -0.23 11.25 31.36
C PRO A 480 -0.29 10.58 32.74
N GLU A 481 0.75 10.82 33.55
CA GLU A 481 0.73 10.52 34.99
C GLU A 481 -0.31 11.38 35.71
N ALA A 482 -0.84 10.86 36.82
CA ALA A 482 -1.94 11.44 37.58
C ALA A 482 -1.62 12.80 38.22
#